data_AF-A0A164MAU5-F1
#
_entry.id   AF-A0A164MAU5-F1
#
_cell.length_a   1.000
_cell.length_b   1.000
_cell.length_c   1.000
_cell.angle_alpha   90.00
_cell.angle_beta   90.00
_cell.angle_gamma   90.00
#
_symmetry.space_group_name_H-M   'P 1'
#
loop_
_entity.id
_entity.type
_entity.pdbx_description
1 polymer ?
#
loop_
_entity_poly.entity_id
_entity_poly.type
_entity_poly.pdbx_seq_one_letter_code
_entity_poly.pdbx_strand_id
1 'polypeptide(L)'
;FCVTADARFGSIITLRRGTEKVVIPWRAFKFTDADWARVLELIDILKDVQRIQQLFSSEELPTLWRAIPAFERLQTAWEKKRDDPKYALYAPGIIKGLAKLKKYYCQFDNKPLFVLSVFLHPYLKLDYIAESWGGREEQQEEIAGGVRNARNWRDEAEKVVKKTVRHKFYRT
;
A
#
# COMPACT_ATOMS: atom_id res chain seq x y z
N PHE A 1 23.46 -31.15 -2.18
CA PHE A 1 22.73 -31.12 -3.46
C PHE A 1 23.48 -30.31 -4.53
N CYS A 2 23.57 -28.97 -4.47
CA CYS A 2 24.15 -28.18 -5.57
C CYS A 2 25.61 -28.53 -5.93
N VAL A 3 26.47 -28.75 -4.93
CA VAL A 3 27.88 -29.15 -5.15
C VAL A 3 27.96 -30.54 -5.82
N THR A 4 27.07 -31.44 -5.43
CA THR A 4 26.95 -32.79 -5.99
C THR A 4 26.34 -32.78 -7.39
N ALA A 5 25.48 -31.79 -7.69
CA ALA A 5 24.83 -31.61 -8.98
C ALA A 5 25.82 -31.13 -10.05
N ASP A 6 26.74 -30.21 -9.72
CA ASP A 6 27.81 -29.79 -10.62
C ASP A 6 28.68 -30.96 -11.08
N ALA A 7 29.02 -31.86 -10.16
CA ALA A 7 29.81 -33.04 -10.46
C ALA A 7 29.05 -34.09 -11.28
N ARG A 8 27.72 -34.19 -11.11
CA ARG A 8 26.89 -35.22 -11.76
C ARG A 8 26.30 -34.79 -13.10
N PHE A 9 25.95 -33.52 -13.25
CA PHE A 9 25.17 -33.01 -14.38
C PHE A 9 25.93 -31.95 -15.19
N GLY A 10 27.14 -31.56 -14.76
CA GLY A 10 27.88 -30.46 -15.38
C GLY A 10 27.20 -29.11 -15.11
N SER A 11 27.52 -28.09 -15.93
CA SER A 11 26.93 -26.75 -15.78
C SER A 11 25.44 -26.74 -16.15
N ILE A 12 24.61 -26.06 -15.36
CA ILE A 12 23.17 -25.93 -15.63
C ILE A 12 22.88 -25.09 -16.88
N ILE A 13 23.61 -23.99 -17.07
CA ILE A 13 23.37 -23.06 -18.17
C ILE A 13 24.71 -22.67 -18.79
N THR A 14 24.74 -22.64 -20.12
CA THR A 14 25.79 -22.02 -20.90
C THR A 14 25.18 -20.86 -21.69
N LEU A 15 25.64 -19.63 -21.42
CA LEU A 15 25.25 -18.45 -22.17
C LEU A 15 26.34 -18.08 -23.17
N ARG A 16 25.96 -17.62 -24.35
CA ARG A 16 26.86 -16.91 -25.27
C ARG A 16 26.56 -15.42 -25.20
N ARG A 17 27.56 -14.61 -24.85
CA ARG A 17 27.46 -13.15 -24.83
C ARG A 17 28.49 -12.60 -25.82
N GLY A 18 28.06 -12.41 -27.06
CA GLY A 18 28.98 -12.13 -28.17
C GLY A 18 29.83 -13.36 -28.53
N THR A 19 31.16 -13.20 -28.55
CA THR A 19 32.12 -14.29 -28.78
C THR A 19 32.43 -15.10 -27.53
N GLU A 20 32.11 -14.59 -26.33
CA GLU A 20 32.41 -15.26 -25.07
C GLU A 20 31.34 -16.26 -24.65
N LYS A 21 31.79 -17.42 -24.15
CA LYS A 21 30.94 -18.48 -23.59
C LYS A 21 31.03 -18.40 -22.06
N VAL A 22 29.94 -17.99 -21.41
CA VAL A 22 29.83 -17.96 -19.95
C VAL A 22 29.14 -19.24 -19.48
N VAL A 23 29.86 -20.04 -18.70
CA VAL A 23 29.36 -21.30 -18.14
C VAL A 23 28.96 -21.06 -16.69
N ILE A 24 27.68 -21.28 -16.36
CA ILE A 24 27.15 -21.06 -15.02
C ILE A 24 26.93 -22.42 -14.34
N PRO A 25 27.65 -22.72 -13.25
CA PRO A 25 27.47 -23.96 -12.50
C PRO A 25 26.21 -23.90 -11.60
N TRP A 26 25.67 -25.05 -11.23
CA TRP A 26 24.56 -25.19 -10.27
C TRP A 26 24.84 -24.51 -8.94
N ARG A 27 26.08 -24.58 -8.44
CA ARG A 27 26.46 -23.89 -7.20
C ARG A 27 26.28 -22.37 -7.24
N ALA A 28 26.28 -21.75 -8.42
CA ALA A 28 26.08 -20.31 -8.56
C ALA A 28 24.65 -19.88 -8.18
N PHE A 29 23.68 -20.81 -8.18
CA PHE A 29 22.30 -20.56 -7.78
C PHE A 29 22.04 -20.92 -6.31
N LYS A 30 23.05 -21.39 -5.57
CA LYS A 30 22.91 -21.64 -4.15
C LYS A 30 22.96 -20.31 -3.41
N PHE A 31 21.84 -19.92 -2.81
CA PHE A 31 21.82 -18.79 -1.89
C PHE A 31 22.72 -19.05 -0.69
N THR A 32 23.48 -18.01 -0.32
CA THR A 32 24.19 -17.94 0.95
C THR A 32 23.20 -17.68 2.08
N ASP A 33 23.63 -17.83 3.33
CA ASP A 33 22.77 -17.52 4.49
C ASP A 33 22.37 -16.03 4.50
N ALA A 34 23.25 -15.15 4.02
CA ALA A 34 22.95 -13.73 3.84
C ALA A 34 21.91 -13.48 2.74
N ASP A 35 21.94 -14.23 1.64
CA ASP A 35 20.92 -14.12 0.59
C ASP A 35 19.56 -14.61 1.09
N TRP A 36 19.53 -15.69 1.87
CA TRP A 36 18.30 -16.16 2.51
C TRP A 36 17.73 -15.14 3.49
N ALA A 37 18.57 -14.50 4.30
CA ALA A 37 18.13 -13.41 5.18
C ALA A 37 17.46 -12.29 4.39
N ARG A 38 18.04 -11.89 3.25
CA ARG A 38 17.46 -10.88 2.35
C ARG A 38 16.12 -11.31 1.76
N VAL A 39 16.02 -12.56 1.32
CA VAL A 39 14.75 -13.10 0.81
C VAL A 39 13.66 -13.06 1.89
N LEU A 40 14.00 -13.39 3.14
CA LEU A 40 13.05 -13.34 4.25
C LEU A 40 12.60 -11.92 4.59
N GLU A 41 13.51 -10.94 4.55
CA GLU A 41 13.17 -9.52 4.71
C GLU A 41 12.23 -9.03 3.61
N LEU A 42 12.50 -9.41 2.36
CA LEU A 42 11.63 -9.06 1.24
C LEU A 42 10.24 -9.70 1.38
N ILE A 43 10.17 -10.98 1.75
CA ILE A 43 8.91 -11.68 2.03
C ILE A 43 8.14 -10.93 3.12
N ASP A 44 8.83 -10.48 4.17
CA ASP A 44 8.22 -9.75 5.27
C ASP A 44 7.63 -8.39 4.83
N ILE A 45 8.30 -7.67 3.91
CA ILE A 45 7.72 -6.47 3.28
C ILE A 45 6.47 -6.82 2.45
N LEU A 46 6.53 -7.89 1.65
CA LEU A 46 5.43 -8.29 0.76
C LEU A 46 4.21 -8.84 1.51
N LYS A 47 4.40 -9.41 2.70
CA LYS A 47 3.29 -9.87 3.57
C LYS A 47 2.33 -8.73 3.93
N ASP A 48 2.81 -7.50 4.05
CA ASP A 48 1.92 -6.36 4.31
C ASP A 48 0.95 -6.15 3.15
N VAL A 49 1.43 -6.21 1.91
CA VAL A 49 0.58 -6.11 0.71
C VAL A 49 -0.39 -7.27 0.61
N GLN A 50 0.09 -8.49 0.87
CA GLN A 50 -0.75 -9.69 0.85
C GLN A 50 -1.93 -9.59 1.82
N ARG A 51 -1.68 -9.12 3.06
CA ARG A 51 -2.75 -8.91 4.06
C ARG A 51 -3.81 -7.95 3.54
N ILE A 52 -3.38 -6.84 2.92
CA ILE A 52 -4.27 -5.82 2.38
C ILE A 52 -5.06 -6.34 1.18
N GLN A 53 -4.39 -7.03 0.25
CA GLN A 53 -5.04 -7.66 -0.90
C GLN A 53 -6.13 -8.64 -0.45
N GLN A 54 -5.85 -9.46 0.57
CA GLN A 54 -6.81 -10.42 1.09
C GLN A 54 -8.05 -9.77 1.69
N LEU A 55 -7.96 -8.56 2.25
CA LEU A 55 -9.12 -7.82 2.77
C LEU A 55 -10.15 -7.48 1.68
N PHE A 56 -9.71 -7.39 0.42
CA PHE A 56 -10.56 -7.09 -0.74
C PHE A 56 -11.00 -8.34 -1.51
N SER A 57 -10.51 -9.51 -1.12
CA SER A 57 -10.83 -10.79 -1.79
C SER A 57 -12.11 -11.45 -1.28
N SER A 58 -12.93 -10.76 -0.49
CA SER A 58 -14.25 -11.28 -0.10
C SER A 58 -15.25 -11.09 -1.24
N GLU A 59 -15.90 -12.17 -1.63
CA GLU A 59 -16.97 -12.17 -2.65
C GLU A 59 -18.35 -11.94 -2.03
N GLU A 60 -18.50 -12.21 -0.72
CA GLU A 60 -19.80 -12.20 -0.03
C GLU A 60 -20.16 -10.85 0.60
N LEU A 61 -19.15 -10.05 1.00
CA LEU A 61 -19.36 -8.79 1.72
C LEU A 61 -18.79 -7.61 0.95
N PRO A 62 -19.46 -6.44 0.96
CA PRO A 62 -18.90 -5.22 0.40
C PRO A 62 -17.56 -4.89 1.09
N THR A 63 -16.50 -4.77 0.30
CA THR A 63 -15.14 -4.50 0.82
C THR A 63 -14.70 -3.06 0.60
N LEU A 64 -15.44 -2.26 -0.18
CA LEU A 64 -15.01 -0.93 -0.59
C LEU A 64 -14.81 0.05 0.58
N TRP A 65 -15.59 -0.08 1.65
CA TRP A 65 -15.43 0.74 2.86
C TRP A 65 -14.06 0.53 3.53
N ARG A 66 -13.39 -0.60 3.26
CA ARG A 66 -12.05 -0.91 3.77
C ARG A 66 -10.95 -0.21 2.99
N ALA A 67 -11.24 0.35 1.81
CA ALA A 67 -10.22 0.90 0.91
C ALA A 67 -9.35 1.97 1.56
N ILE A 68 -9.98 2.99 2.15
CA ILE A 68 -9.28 4.08 2.84
C ILE A 68 -8.46 3.53 4.04
N PRO A 69 -9.07 2.84 5.03
CA PRO A 69 -8.33 2.32 6.18
C PRO A 69 -7.17 1.39 5.79
N ALA A 70 -7.38 0.54 4.78
CA ALA A 70 -6.38 -0.43 4.35
C ALA A 70 -5.17 0.25 3.68
N PHE A 71 -5.39 1.30 2.88
CA PHE A 71 -4.32 2.08 2.28
C PHE A 71 -3.52 2.85 3.33
N GLU A 72 -4.19 3.47 4.30
CA GLU A 72 -3.54 4.17 5.41
C GLU A 72 -2.69 3.20 6.24
N ARG A 73 -3.25 2.04 6.59
CA ARG A 73 -2.51 1.00 7.31
C ARG A 73 -1.26 0.53 6.57
N LEU A 74 -1.37 0.34 5.25
CA LEU A 74 -0.22 -0.07 4.43
C LEU A 74 0.85 1.02 4.36
N GLN A 75 0.44 2.28 4.18
CA GLN A 75 1.36 3.42 4.17
C GLN A 75 2.13 3.49 5.50
N THR A 76 1.44 3.47 6.64
CA THR A 76 2.07 3.49 7.97
C THR A 76 3.02 2.31 8.18
N ALA A 77 2.66 1.11 7.74
CA ALA A 77 3.53 -0.06 7.87
C ALA A 77 4.81 0.10 7.03
N TRP A 78 4.68 0.61 5.82
CA TRP A 78 5.81 0.82 4.90
C TRP A 78 6.69 2.00 5.29
N GLU A 79 6.13 3.07 5.85
CA GLU A 79 6.91 4.17 6.42
C GLU A 79 7.77 3.68 7.60
N LYS A 80 7.19 2.90 8.51
CA LYS A 80 7.95 2.26 9.60
C LYS A 80 9.08 1.37 9.08
N LYS A 81 8.82 0.57 8.04
CA LYS A 81 9.85 -0.28 7.43
C LYS A 81 10.91 0.53 6.68
N ARG A 82 10.56 1.64 6.03
CA ARG A 82 11.52 2.54 5.38
C ARG A 82 12.52 3.11 6.39
N ASP A 83 12.05 3.44 7.58
CA ASP A 83 12.84 4.10 8.61
C ASP A 83 13.61 3.11 9.50
N ASP A 84 13.32 1.81 9.40
CA ASP A 84 14.02 0.74 10.12
C ASP A 84 15.32 0.34 9.39
N PRO A 85 16.50 0.42 10.04
CA PRO A 85 17.79 0.03 9.47
C PRO A 85 17.82 -1.38 8.88
N LYS A 86 17.00 -2.30 9.41
CA LYS A 86 16.86 -3.67 8.90
C LYS A 86 16.49 -3.72 7.41
N TYR A 87 15.68 -2.78 6.94
CA TYR A 87 15.20 -2.76 5.55
C TYR A 87 15.88 -1.70 4.69
N ALA A 88 17.02 -1.15 5.13
CA ALA A 88 17.74 -0.08 4.43
C ALA A 88 18.03 -0.41 2.95
N LEU A 89 18.34 -1.68 2.65
CA LEU A 89 18.57 -2.16 1.28
C LEU A 89 17.34 -2.00 0.38
N TYR A 90 16.13 -2.13 0.93
CA TYR A 90 14.86 -2.07 0.18
C TYR A 90 14.20 -0.69 0.24
N ALA A 91 14.73 0.25 1.03
CA ALA A 91 14.16 1.58 1.20
C ALA A 91 13.85 2.29 -0.14
N PRO A 92 14.71 2.24 -1.18
CA PRO A 92 14.38 2.84 -2.48
C PRO A 92 13.13 2.22 -3.14
N GLY A 93 12.93 0.91 -2.97
CA GLY A 93 11.75 0.19 -3.45
C GLY A 93 10.50 0.57 -2.66
N ILE A 94 10.62 0.63 -1.33
CA ILE A 94 9.53 1.04 -0.43
C ILE A 94 9.09 2.47 -0.74
N ILE A 95 10.02 3.40 -0.95
CA ILE A 95 9.72 4.80 -1.33
C ILE A 95 8.92 4.87 -2.64
N LYS A 96 9.32 4.10 -3.66
CA LYS A 96 8.55 4.02 -4.92
C LYS A 96 7.15 3.43 -4.69
N GLY A 97 7.05 2.43 -3.82
CA GLY A 97 5.79 1.84 -3.38
C GLY A 97 4.87 2.86 -2.71
N LEU A 98 5.39 3.60 -1.72
CA LEU A 98 4.68 4.69 -1.03
C LEU A 98 4.22 5.78 -2.00
N ALA A 99 5.08 6.18 -2.95
CA ALA A 99 4.70 7.15 -3.98
C ALA A 99 3.53 6.64 -4.84
N LYS A 100 3.50 5.34 -5.17
CA LYS A 100 2.39 4.71 -5.89
C LYS A 100 1.11 4.67 -5.04
N LEU A 101 1.22 4.32 -3.76
CA LEU A 101 0.09 4.32 -2.82
C LEU A 101 -0.50 5.72 -2.69
N LYS A 102 0.34 6.74 -2.48
CA LYS A 102 -0.07 8.14 -2.42
C LYS A 102 -0.81 8.57 -3.68
N LYS A 103 -0.30 8.21 -4.87
CA LYS A 103 -0.97 8.51 -6.14
C LYS A 103 -2.41 7.98 -6.17
N TYR A 104 -2.63 6.73 -5.75
CA TYR A 104 -3.98 6.15 -5.77
C TYR A 104 -4.85 6.67 -4.63
N TYR A 105 -4.28 6.90 -3.46
CA TYR A 105 -4.98 7.51 -2.34
C TYR A 105 -5.53 8.89 -2.70
N CYS A 106 -4.73 9.77 -3.31
CA CYS A 106 -5.20 11.07 -3.83
C CYS A 106 -6.26 10.96 -4.94
N GLN A 107 -6.40 9.81 -5.60
CA GLN A 107 -7.50 9.60 -6.56
C GLN A 107 -8.83 9.32 -5.87
N PHE A 108 -8.83 8.91 -4.60
CA PHE A 108 -10.05 8.68 -3.83
C PHE A 108 -10.78 9.99 -3.54
N ASP A 109 -10.06 11.09 -3.35
CA ASP A 109 -10.62 12.44 -3.14
C ASP A 109 -11.60 12.86 -4.23
N ASN A 110 -11.35 12.43 -5.47
CA ASN A 110 -12.19 12.77 -6.62
C ASN A 110 -13.38 11.81 -6.81
N LYS A 111 -13.49 10.77 -5.99
CA LYS A 111 -14.45 9.68 -6.14
C LYS A 111 -15.35 9.61 -4.89
N PRO A 112 -16.58 10.14 -4.96
CA PRO A 112 -17.47 10.18 -3.78
C PRO A 112 -17.82 8.79 -3.24
N LEU A 113 -17.68 7.74 -4.07
CA LEU A 113 -17.99 6.36 -3.70
C LEU A 113 -17.22 5.86 -2.46
N PHE A 114 -15.98 6.31 -2.24
CA PHE A 114 -15.19 5.89 -1.07
C PHE A 114 -15.69 6.55 0.23
N VAL A 115 -16.05 7.83 0.17
CA VAL A 115 -16.67 8.54 1.30
C VAL A 115 -18.04 7.94 1.61
N LEU A 116 -18.83 7.66 0.56
CA LEU A 116 -20.14 7.05 0.71
C LEU A 116 -20.08 5.63 1.26
N SER A 117 -19.10 4.82 0.86
CA SER A 117 -18.96 3.45 1.37
C SER A 117 -18.62 3.42 2.86
N VAL A 118 -17.73 4.31 3.31
CA VAL A 118 -17.43 4.50 4.74
C VAL A 118 -18.65 5.02 5.49
N PHE A 119 -19.35 6.01 4.94
CA PHE A 119 -20.56 6.59 5.53
C PHE A 119 -21.67 5.56 5.74
N LEU A 120 -21.91 4.69 4.75
CA LEU A 120 -22.93 3.64 4.81
C LEU A 120 -22.57 2.51 5.77
N HIS A 121 -21.30 2.40 6.19
CA HIS A 121 -20.90 1.39 7.16
C HIS A 121 -21.42 1.77 8.56
N PRO A 122 -22.24 0.92 9.21
CA PRO A 122 -23.00 1.30 10.41
C PRO A 122 -22.12 1.69 11.61
N TYR A 123 -20.89 1.18 11.67
CA TYR A 123 -19.93 1.47 12.74
C TYR A 123 -19.00 2.66 12.47
N LEU A 124 -18.79 3.07 11.22
CA LEU A 124 -17.80 4.11 10.89
C LEU A 124 -18.46 5.47 10.69
N LYS A 125 -19.47 5.52 9.81
CA LYS A 125 -20.22 6.75 9.47
C LYS A 125 -19.27 7.93 9.20
N LEU A 126 -19.66 9.15 9.59
CA LEU A 126 -18.81 10.35 9.48
C LEU A 126 -17.81 10.48 10.62
N ASP A 127 -17.97 9.70 11.69
CA ASP A 127 -17.11 9.81 12.87
C ASP A 127 -15.70 9.30 12.56
N TYR A 128 -15.58 8.22 11.76
CA TYR A 128 -14.27 7.76 11.24
C TYR A 128 -13.49 8.87 10.53
N ILE A 129 -14.17 9.67 9.71
CA ILE A 129 -13.52 10.74 8.92
C ILE A 129 -13.05 11.86 9.85
N ALA A 130 -13.86 12.21 10.85
CA ALA A 130 -13.49 13.21 11.85
C ALA A 130 -12.28 12.74 12.67
N GLU A 131 -12.27 11.48 13.10
CA GLU A 131 -11.17 10.90 13.89
C GLU A 131 -9.88 10.69 13.08
N SER A 132 -9.99 10.34 11.80
CA SER A 132 -8.83 9.98 10.98
C SER A 132 -8.20 11.18 10.28
N TRP A 133 -9.00 12.16 9.87
CA TRP A 133 -8.56 13.28 9.02
C TRP A 133 -8.79 14.65 9.64
N GLY A 134 -9.62 14.74 10.68
CA GLY A 134 -9.83 15.97 11.42
C GLY A 134 -11.19 16.62 11.21
N GLY A 135 -11.64 17.22 12.31
CA GLY A 135 -12.89 17.96 12.40
C GLY A 135 -12.70 19.48 12.35
N ARG A 136 -13.60 20.19 13.03
CA ARG A 136 -13.57 21.65 13.12
C ARG A 136 -12.42 22.15 13.99
N GLU A 137 -12.11 21.44 15.07
CA GLU A 137 -11.09 21.84 16.06
C GLU A 137 -9.70 21.81 15.43
N GLU A 138 -9.32 20.69 14.83
CA GLU A 138 -8.05 20.55 14.09
C GLU A 138 -7.93 21.56 12.95
N GLN A 139 -9.00 21.85 12.22
CA GLN A 139 -8.99 22.91 11.20
C GLN A 139 -8.62 24.28 11.81
N GLN A 140 -9.16 24.62 12.97
CA GLN A 140 -8.87 25.89 13.64
C GLN A 140 -7.42 25.96 14.11
N GLU A 141 -6.89 24.86 14.64
CA GLU A 141 -5.49 24.73 15.04
C GLU A 141 -4.54 24.87 13.84
N GLU A 142 -4.86 24.22 12.71
CA GLU A 142 -4.10 24.33 11.47
C GLU A 142 -4.10 25.76 10.92
N ILE A 143 -5.25 26.45 10.93
CA ILE A 143 -5.36 27.86 10.52
C ILE A 143 -4.52 28.75 11.44
N ALA A 144 -4.59 28.54 12.76
CA ALA A 144 -3.80 29.27 13.74
C ALA A 144 -2.29 29.01 13.55
N GLY A 145 -1.91 27.80 13.14
CA GLY A 145 -0.54 27.42 12.74
C GLY A 145 -0.08 27.93 11.37
N GLY A 146 -0.94 28.66 10.64
CA GLY A 146 -0.60 29.28 9.36
C GLY A 146 -0.93 28.44 8.11
N VAL A 147 -1.63 27.31 8.25
CA VAL A 147 -2.07 26.48 7.12
C VAL A 147 -3.27 27.14 6.44
N ARG A 148 -3.02 27.84 5.33
CA ARG A 148 -4.06 28.61 4.60
C ARG A 148 -5.22 27.78 4.06
N ASN A 149 -5.01 26.49 3.80
CA ASN A 149 -5.98 25.60 3.16
C ASN A 149 -6.48 24.49 4.10
N ALA A 150 -6.45 24.70 5.41
CA ALA A 150 -6.97 23.76 6.39
C ALA A 150 -8.44 23.42 6.07
N ARG A 151 -8.78 22.13 6.10
CA ARG A 151 -10.12 21.64 5.74
C ARG A 151 -10.77 20.97 6.94
N ASN A 152 -12.06 21.20 7.09
CA ASN A 152 -12.91 20.37 7.95
C ASN A 152 -13.37 19.17 7.13
N TRP A 153 -12.71 18.03 7.30
CA TRP A 153 -12.96 16.85 6.47
C TRP A 153 -14.32 16.20 6.77
N ARG A 154 -14.82 16.34 7.99
CA ARG A 154 -16.20 15.94 8.35
C ARG A 154 -17.23 16.71 7.53
N ASP A 155 -17.09 18.04 7.43
CA ASP A 155 -17.99 18.90 6.65
C ASP A 155 -17.88 18.61 5.14
N GLU A 156 -16.68 18.41 4.62
CA GLU A 156 -16.48 18.00 3.21
C GLU A 156 -17.15 16.66 2.90
N ALA A 157 -17.02 15.67 3.78
CA ALA A 157 -17.70 14.39 3.64
C ALA A 157 -19.23 14.54 3.68
N GLU A 158 -19.75 15.38 4.57
CA GLU A 158 -21.18 15.67 4.65
C GLU A 158 -21.70 16.37 3.37
N LYS A 159 -20.93 17.30 2.80
CA LYS A 159 -21.25 17.93 1.49
C LYS A 159 -21.33 16.89 0.38
N VAL A 160 -20.40 15.94 0.35
CA VAL A 160 -20.41 14.84 -0.62
C VAL A 160 -21.69 14.01 -0.48
N VAL A 161 -22.05 13.61 0.75
CA VAL A 161 -23.28 12.86 1.02
C VAL A 161 -24.52 13.63 0.57
N LYS A 162 -24.67 14.89 1.00
CA LYS A 162 -25.81 15.76 0.64
C LYS A 162 -25.92 15.94 -0.87
N LYS A 163 -24.81 16.19 -1.56
CA LYS A 163 -24.77 16.35 -3.02
C LYS A 163 -25.25 15.09 -3.73
N THR A 164 -24.78 13.91 -3.31
CA THR A 164 -25.18 12.64 -3.91
C THR A 164 -26.66 12.34 -3.69
N VAL A 165 -27.16 12.57 -2.47
CA VAL A 165 -28.58 12.37 -2.14
C VAL A 165 -29.46 13.32 -2.96
N ARG A 166 -29.12 14.60 -3.02
CA ARG A 166 -29.82 15.61 -3.82
C ARG A 166 -29.88 15.22 -5.30
N HIS A 167 -28.75 14.78 -5.87
CA HIS A 167 -28.68 14.34 -7.27
C HIS A 167 -29.64 13.18 -7.59
N LYS A 168 -29.88 12.26 -6.64
CA LYS A 168 -30.86 11.18 -6.81
C LYS A 168 -32.30 11.69 -6.83
N PHE A 169 -32.65 12.62 -5.94
CA PHE A 169 -34.04 13.10 -5.79
C PHE A 169 -34.52 14.03 -6.91
N TYR A 170 -33.61 14.73 -7.61
CA TYR A 170 -33.98 15.65 -8.71
C TYR A 170 -33.79 15.05 -10.12
N ARG A 171 -33.49 13.74 -10.22
CA ARG A 171 -33.36 13.01 -11.50
C ARG A 171 -34.49 12.00 -11.76
N THR A 172 -35.43 11.89 -10.84
CA THR A 172 -36.75 11.25 -11.04
C THR A 172 -37.77 12.31 -11.41
#